data_AF-A0A6N9NN29-F1
#
_entry.id   AF-A0A6N9NN29-F1
#
_cell.length_a   1.000
_cell.length_b   1.000
_cell.length_c   1.000
_cell.angle_alpha   90.00
_cell.angle_beta   90.00
_cell.angle_gamma   90.00
#
_symmetry.space_group_name_H-M   'P 1'
#
loop_
_entity.id
_entity.type
_entity.pdbx_description
1 polymer ?
#
loop_
_entity_poly.entity_id
_entity_poly.type
_entity_poly.pdbx_seq_one_letter_code
_entity_poly.pdbx_strand_id
1 'polypeptide(L)'
;MKIYAPQNASFLLPFQFDSKLLQADFDKCKAFNFHKNYIPENYDGDNYILPLRSIDGKLNNIAAIPGNLERYKDTPALSNCNYFQEVIATFYARKKPFD
;
A
#
# COMPACT_ATOMS: atom_id res chain seq x y z
N MET A 1 -0.48 -2.64 21.89
CA MET A 1 0.51 -2.58 20.80
C MET A 1 1.90 -2.29 21.37
N LYS A 2 2.85 -3.24 21.35
CA LYS A 2 4.26 -2.91 21.65
C LYS A 2 4.82 -2.16 20.45
N ILE A 3 5.18 -0.89 20.64
CA ILE A 3 5.69 -0.03 19.58
C ILE A 3 7.16 -0.42 19.33
N TYR A 4 7.41 -1.31 18.38
CA TYR A 4 8.75 -1.58 17.84
C TYR A 4 9.08 -0.59 16.74
N ALA A 5 8.92 0.71 16.99
CA ALA A 5 9.43 1.70 16.06
C ALA A 5 10.97 1.63 16.11
N PRO A 6 11.66 1.39 15.00
CA PRO A 6 13.12 1.43 14.99
C PRO A 6 13.60 2.83 15.39
N GLN A 7 14.82 2.94 15.93
CA GLN A 7 15.39 4.21 16.44
C GLN A 7 15.41 5.36 15.41
N ASN A 8 15.26 5.04 14.12
CA ASN A 8 15.26 5.96 13.00
C ASN A 8 13.88 6.21 12.37
N ALA A 9 12.78 5.81 13.01
CA ALA A 9 11.42 5.98 12.50
C ALA A 9 10.98 7.45 12.33
N SER A 10 11.80 8.42 12.74
CA SER A 10 11.58 9.86 12.61
C SER A 10 12.27 10.52 11.42
N PHE A 11 13.03 9.77 10.60
CA PHE A 11 13.66 10.35 9.41
C PHE A 11 12.61 10.73 8.37
N LEU A 12 12.68 11.98 7.91
CA LEU A 12 11.87 12.45 6.79
C LEU A 12 12.46 11.88 5.49
N LEU A 13 11.61 11.22 4.70
CA LEU A 13 11.96 10.86 3.34
C LEU A 13 12.02 12.14 2.48
N PRO A 14 12.93 12.23 1.50
CA PRO A 14 13.07 13.40 0.63
C PRO A 14 11.95 13.49 -0.43
N PHE A 15 10.76 12.98 -0.12
CA PHE A 15 9.61 12.95 -1.02
C PHE A 15 8.51 13.84 -0.45
N GLN A 16 7.92 14.68 -1.31
CA GLN A 16 6.72 15.43 -1.02
C GLN A 16 5.62 14.95 -1.96
N PHE A 17 4.43 14.73 -1.42
CA PHE A 17 3.27 14.28 -2.18
C PHE A 17 2.16 15.33 -2.09
N ASP A 18 1.41 15.49 -3.17
CA ASP A 18 0.25 16.37 -3.24
C ASP A 18 -0.92 15.71 -2.51
N SER A 19 -1.31 16.32 -1.38
CA SER A 19 -2.38 15.81 -0.53
C SER A 19 -3.75 15.82 -1.21
N LYS A 20 -4.00 16.72 -2.17
CA LYS A 20 -5.28 16.77 -2.90
C LYS A 20 -5.37 15.62 -3.89
N LEU A 21 -4.27 15.29 -4.55
CA LEU A 21 -4.22 14.16 -5.48
C LEU A 21 -4.31 12.82 -4.72
N LEU A 22 -3.67 12.71 -3.54
CA LEU A 22 -3.85 11.56 -2.65
C LEU A 22 -5.31 11.39 -2.22
N GLN A 23 -5.96 12.49 -1.83
CA GLN A 23 -7.36 12.46 -1.42
C GLN A 23 -8.27 12.05 -2.58
N ALA A 24 -8.02 12.57 -3.78
CA ALA A 24 -8.80 12.23 -4.97
C ALA A 24 -8.72 10.74 -5.33
N ASP A 25 -7.54 10.12 -5.19
CA ASP A 25 -7.39 8.68 -5.39
C ASP A 25 -8.02 7.87 -4.24
N PHE A 26 -7.89 8.33 -2.99
CA PHE A 26 -8.58 7.70 -1.87
C PHE A 26 -10.10 7.71 -2.02
N ASP A 27 -10.67 8.78 -2.59
CA ASP A 27 -12.11 8.85 -2.83
C ASP A 27 -12.58 7.78 -3.84
N LYS A 28 -11.75 7.40 -4.81
CA LYS A 28 -12.04 6.27 -5.72
C LYS A 28 -12.02 4.94 -4.98
N CYS A 29 -11.14 4.77 -4.00
CA CYS A 29 -11.08 3.56 -3.17
C CYS A 29 -12.38 3.30 -2.40
N LYS A 30 -13.15 4.35 -2.06
CA LYS A 30 -14.44 4.22 -1.36
C LYS A 30 -15.50 3.44 -2.15
N ALA A 31 -15.32 3.25 -3.45
CA ALA A 31 -16.18 2.41 -4.28
C ALA A 31 -15.95 0.89 -4.08
N PHE A 32 -14.90 0.50 -3.36
CA PHE A 32 -14.54 -0.89 -3.11
C PHE A 32 -14.90 -1.32 -1.68
N ASN A 33 -15.08 -2.63 -1.50
CA ASN A 33 -15.24 -3.21 -0.18
C ASN A 33 -13.89 -3.30 0.51
N PHE A 34 -13.79 -2.66 1.66
CA PHE A 34 -12.65 -2.85 2.55
C PHE A 34 -12.87 -4.11 3.38
N HIS A 35 -11.79 -4.83 3.63
CA HIS A 35 -11.77 -6.08 4.34
C HIS A 35 -11.36 -5.87 5.80
N LYS A 36 -11.85 -6.75 6.67
CA LYS A 36 -11.31 -6.90 8.02
C LYS A 36 -9.87 -7.41 7.95
N ASN A 37 -9.08 -7.09 8.96
CA ASN A 37 -7.79 -7.72 9.12
C ASN A 37 -7.95 -9.19 9.52
N TYR A 38 -7.02 -10.03 9.06
CA TYR A 38 -6.99 -11.45 9.39
C TYR A 38 -6.46 -11.72 10.80
N ILE A 39 -5.91 -10.70 11.49
CA ILE A 39 -5.57 -10.72 12.92
C ILE A 39 -6.27 -9.54 13.62
N PRO A 40 -7.59 -9.63 13.89
CA PRO A 40 -8.37 -8.53 14.45
C PRO A 40 -7.90 -8.11 15.84
N GLU A 41 -7.21 -8.97 16.59
CA GLU A 41 -6.70 -8.68 17.94
C GLU A 41 -5.60 -7.60 17.93
N ASN A 42 -5.00 -7.33 16.78
CA ASN A 42 -3.90 -6.37 16.65
C ASN A 42 -4.37 -4.95 16.35
N TYR A 43 -5.66 -4.73 16.08
CA TYR A 43 -6.16 -3.47 15.53
C TYR A 43 -7.58 -3.18 15.96
N ASP A 44 -7.86 -1.91 16.24
CA ASP A 44 -9.22 -1.44 16.49
C ASP A 44 -9.93 -1.06 15.18
N GLY A 45 -11.19 -1.47 15.06
CA GLY A 45 -12.06 -1.18 13.92
C GLY A 45 -12.25 -2.36 12.96
N ASP A 46 -13.21 -2.20 12.06
CA ASP A 46 -13.57 -3.18 11.03
C ASP A 46 -13.39 -2.55 9.64
N ASN A 47 -13.14 -3.38 8.63
CA ASN A 47 -13.17 -2.99 7.22
C ASN A 47 -12.25 -1.80 6.86
N TYR A 48 -10.94 -1.94 7.11
CA TYR A 48 -9.95 -0.91 6.81
C TYR A 48 -8.80 -1.39 5.90
N ILE A 49 -8.83 -2.64 5.40
CA ILE A 49 -7.82 -3.14 4.45
C ILE A 49 -8.38 -3.14 3.03
N LEU A 50 -7.67 -2.47 2.12
CA LEU A 50 -7.87 -2.57 0.68
C LEU A 50 -6.52 -2.85 0.01
N PRO A 51 -6.31 -4.05 -0.57
CA PRO A 51 -5.05 -4.34 -1.23
C PRO A 51 -4.95 -3.55 -2.54
N LEU A 52 -3.94 -2.68 -2.66
CA LEU A 52 -3.58 -2.01 -3.92
C LEU A 52 -2.84 -2.96 -4.87
N ARG A 53 -2.05 -3.89 -4.31
CA ARG A 53 -1.45 -5.02 -5.03
C ARG A 53 -1.64 -6.28 -4.21
N SER A 54 -1.87 -7.41 -4.90
CA SER A 54 -2.00 -8.70 -4.24
C SER A 54 -1.61 -9.83 -5.20
N ILE A 55 -1.53 -11.05 -4.67
CA ILE A 55 -1.29 -12.25 -5.49
C ILE A 55 -2.41 -12.38 -6.52
N ASP A 56 -2.00 -12.40 -7.79
CA ASP A 56 -2.86 -12.47 -8.96
C ASP A 56 -3.85 -11.30 -9.08
N GLY A 57 -3.63 -10.18 -8.38
CA GLY A 57 -4.43 -8.95 -8.48
C GLY A 57 -5.82 -9.03 -7.84
N LYS A 58 -6.04 -9.99 -6.94
CA LYS A 58 -7.33 -10.25 -6.31
C LYS A 58 -7.59 -9.34 -5.10
N LEU A 59 -8.73 -8.63 -5.09
CA LEU A 59 -9.12 -7.76 -3.98
C LEU A 59 -9.36 -8.51 -2.66
N ASN A 60 -9.82 -9.76 -2.71
CA ASN A 60 -10.05 -10.57 -1.52
C ASN A 60 -8.77 -11.22 -0.95
N ASN A 61 -7.61 -11.02 -1.58
CA ASN A 61 -6.35 -11.50 -1.05
C ASN A 61 -5.61 -10.38 -0.31
N ILE A 62 -5.87 -10.32 1.00
CA ILE A 62 -5.38 -9.26 1.89
C ILE A 62 -4.03 -9.57 2.54
N ALA A 63 -3.52 -10.79 2.37
CA ALA A 63 -2.28 -11.22 3.00
C ALA A 63 -1.06 -10.76 2.19
N ALA A 64 -0.08 -10.19 2.87
CA ALA A 64 1.26 -9.99 2.33
C ALA A 64 2.04 -11.31 2.43
N ILE A 65 2.16 -12.05 1.33
CA ILE A 65 2.83 -13.36 1.30
C ILE A 65 4.25 -13.19 0.75
N PRO A 66 5.30 -13.39 1.58
CA PRO A 66 6.69 -13.32 1.14
C PRO A 66 7.02 -14.35 0.05
N GLY A 67 8.08 -14.10 -0.73
CA GLY A 67 8.60 -15.05 -1.71
C GLY A 67 7.75 -15.23 -2.98
N ASN A 68 6.72 -14.41 -3.19
CA ASN A 68 5.80 -14.52 -4.33
C ASN A 68 5.79 -13.24 -5.20
N LEU A 69 6.90 -12.52 -5.27
CA LEU A 69 6.98 -11.20 -5.92
C LEU A 69 6.43 -11.22 -7.36
N GLU A 70 6.78 -12.23 -8.14
CA GLU A 70 6.33 -12.39 -9.54
C GLU A 70 4.82 -12.55 -9.70
N ARG A 71 4.13 -12.93 -8.62
CA ARG A 71 2.67 -13.11 -8.62
C ARG A 71 1.93 -11.87 -8.18
N TYR A 72 2.62 -10.86 -7.62
CA TYR A 72 1.98 -9.62 -7.22
C TYR A 72 1.59 -8.80 -8.45
N LYS A 73 0.29 -8.58 -8.59
CA LYS A 73 -0.28 -7.74 -9.64
C LYS A 73 -1.10 -6.62 -9.00
N ASP A 74 -1.26 -5.55 -9.77
CA ASP A 74 -2.13 -4.45 -9.38
C ASP A 74 -3.57 -4.96 -9.29
N THR A 75 -4.27 -4.53 -8.24
CA THR A 75 -5.70 -4.80 -8.12
C THR A 75 -6.48 -3.73 -8.89
N PRO A 76 -7.76 -3.97 -9.20
CA PRO A 76 -8.63 -2.93 -9.76
C PRO A 76 -8.70 -1.65 -8.91
N ALA A 77 -8.41 -1.71 -7.61
CA ALA A 77 -8.35 -0.52 -6.76
C ALA A 77 -7.17 0.38 -7.18
N LEU A 78 -5.97 -0.19 -7.37
CA LEU A 78 -4.81 0.59 -7.81
C LEU A 78 -4.93 1.04 -9.27
N SER A 79 -5.51 0.24 -10.16
CA SER A 79 -5.67 0.61 -11.58
C SER A 79 -6.46 1.90 -11.80
N ASN A 80 -7.32 2.30 -10.86
CA ASN A 80 -8.08 3.56 -10.91
C ASN A 80 -7.36 4.75 -10.25
N CYS A 81 -6.26 4.50 -9.53
CA CYS A 81 -5.57 5.47 -8.69
C CYS A 81 -4.22 5.86 -9.30
N ASN A 82 -4.25 6.78 -10.28
CA ASN A 82 -3.05 7.19 -11.02
C ASN A 82 -2.00 7.83 -10.10
N TYR A 83 -2.41 8.66 -9.14
CA TYR A 83 -1.47 9.29 -8.23
C TYR A 83 -0.87 8.30 -7.23
N PHE A 84 -1.62 7.29 -6.78
CA PHE A 84 -1.05 6.19 -6.01
C PHE A 84 0.00 5.41 -6.81
N GLN A 85 -0.23 5.19 -8.11
CA GLN A 85 0.77 4.56 -8.97
C GLN A 85 2.04 5.42 -9.08
N GLU A 86 1.91 6.75 -9.23
CA GLU A 86 3.04 7.68 -9.23
C GLU A 86 3.82 7.64 -7.91
N VAL A 87 3.12 7.73 -6.77
CA VAL A 87 3.71 7.63 -5.42
C VAL A 87 4.46 6.31 -5.25
N ILE A 88 3.87 5.19 -5.67
CA ILE A 88 4.52 3.88 -5.60
C ILE A 88 5.78 3.87 -6.49
N ALA A 89 5.71 4.44 -7.69
CA ALA A 89 6.82 4.50 -8.63
C ALA A 89 8.02 5.31 -8.10
N THR A 90 7.83 6.31 -7.22
CA THR A 90 8.95 7.06 -6.63
C THR A 90 9.89 6.20 -5.81
N PHE A 91 9.39 5.11 -5.24
CA PHE A 91 10.20 4.15 -4.46
C PHE A 91 10.88 3.09 -5.32
N TYR A 92 10.47 2.94 -6.59
CA TYR A 92 11.06 2.00 -7.54
C TYR A 92 12.27 2.56 -8.29
N ALA A 93 12.80 3.73 -7.89
CA ALA A 93 14.06 4.24 -8.43
C ALA A 93 15.15 3.17 -8.32
N ARG A 94 15.71 2.76 -9.47
CA ARG A 94 16.77 1.75 -9.57
C ARG A 94 17.86 2.05 -8.55
N LYS A 95 18.23 1.03 -7.76
CA LYS A 95 19.56 0.94 -7.16
C LYS A 95 20.55 1.24 -8.29
N LYS A 96 21.20 2.41 -8.28
CA LYS A 96 22.36 2.63 -9.15
C LYS A 96 23.32 1.46 -8.86
N PRO A 97 23.84 0.74 -9.87
CA PRO A 97 25.01 -0.07 -9.63
C PRO A 97 26.07 0.86 -9.05
N PHE A 98 26.69 0.46 -7.95
CA PHE A 98 27.91 1.12 -7.51
C PHE A 98 28.95 0.81 -8.59
N ASP A 99 29.45 1.86 -9.27
CA ASP A 99 30.66 1.79 -10.09
C ASP A 99 31.90 1.68 -9.18
#